data_AF-A0A3D1PLH7-F1
#
_entry.id   AF-A0A3D1PLH7-F1
#
_cell.length_a   1.000
_cell.length_b   1.000
_cell.length_c   1.000
_cell.angle_alpha   90.00
_cell.angle_beta   90.00
_cell.angle_gamma   90.00
#
_symmetry.space_group_name_H-M   'P 1'
#
loop_
_entity.id
_entity.type
_entity.pdbx_description
1 polymer ?
#
loop_
_entity_poly.entity_id
_entity_poly.type
_entity_poly.pdbx_seq_one_letter_code
_entity_poly.pdbx_strand_id
1 'polypeptide(L)'
;MEENKKQLTLSQRIKIEDMLNQRCRKYEIAKELNKSQSTIAREINKHKILKPHNIFKNDNAYNCKYFINCKVCTGKCRIYQPISCKDMDRNIGSCNNCPNIKTCTLDKYFYKAEKAQKDYEYTLKDSRQGVNLNTSELISLAHIICSLIKKGQSIYTILNNHPEIKLCEKTIYNYIEMGLFKDWDVTNLTLKRKVKRKISKKKLKKRKEPANYEGRTYTDYLEYKIQNPNIPTTEMDTVYNYQSGPYI
;
A
#
# COMPACT_ATOMS: atom_id res chain seq x y z
N MET A 1 -38.14 13.06 4.19
CA MET A 1 -37.06 14.03 3.92
C MET A 1 -35.83 13.24 3.52
N GLU A 2 -35.47 13.21 2.24
CA GLU A 2 -34.26 12.50 1.80
C GLU A 2 -33.04 13.18 2.39
N GLU A 3 -32.22 12.42 3.12
CA GLU A 3 -30.96 12.89 3.67
C GLU A 3 -30.09 13.45 2.55
N ASN A 4 -29.79 14.75 2.62
CA ASN A 4 -28.93 15.42 1.66
C ASN A 4 -27.47 14.98 1.87
N LYS A 5 -27.12 13.79 1.40
CA LYS A 5 -25.76 13.26 1.47
C LYS A 5 -24.82 14.23 0.75
N LYS A 6 -23.73 14.62 1.43
CA LYS A 6 -22.72 15.56 0.90
C LYS A 6 -22.01 15.04 -0.36
N GLN A 7 -21.95 13.72 -0.53
CA GLN A 7 -21.23 13.05 -1.60
C GLN A 7 -22.18 12.66 -2.74
N LEU A 8 -21.71 12.78 -3.98
CA LEU A 8 -22.44 12.29 -5.14
C LEU A 8 -22.35 10.77 -5.23
N THR A 9 -23.45 10.12 -5.57
CA THR A 9 -23.49 8.67 -5.86
C THR A 9 -23.13 8.39 -7.32
N LEU A 10 -22.82 7.13 -7.66
CA LEU A 10 -22.56 6.73 -9.04
C LEU A 10 -23.75 7.05 -9.96
N SER A 11 -24.98 6.74 -9.52
CA SER A 11 -26.21 7.06 -10.28
C SER A 11 -26.33 8.56 -10.59
N GLN A 12 -26.03 9.41 -9.59
CA GLN A 12 -26.01 10.87 -9.81
C GLN A 12 -24.92 11.26 -10.81
N ARG A 13 -23.73 10.65 -10.77
CA ARG A 13 -22.66 10.92 -11.74
C ARG A 13 -23.03 10.50 -13.16
N ILE A 14 -23.71 9.36 -13.33
CA ILE A 14 -24.23 8.89 -14.62
C ILE A 14 -25.22 9.92 -15.17
N LYS A 15 -26.16 10.38 -14.34
CA LYS A 15 -27.12 11.42 -14.72
C LYS A 15 -26.44 12.73 -15.11
N ILE A 16 -25.36 13.14 -14.42
CA ILE A 16 -24.53 14.30 -14.83
C ILE A 16 -23.97 14.07 -16.24
N GLU A 17 -23.39 12.91 -16.52
CA GLU A 17 -22.84 12.59 -17.84
C GLU A 17 -23.90 12.65 -18.94
N ASP A 18 -25.08 12.04 -18.71
CA ASP A 18 -26.20 12.06 -19.65
C ASP A 18 -26.66 13.49 -19.96
N MET A 19 -26.85 14.31 -18.93
CA MET A 19 -27.25 15.71 -19.12
C MET A 19 -26.16 16.55 -19.79
N LEU A 20 -24.88 16.26 -19.54
CA LEU A 20 -23.78 16.89 -20.27
C LEU A 20 -23.75 16.48 -21.75
N ASN A 21 -24.08 15.22 -22.06
CA ASN A 21 -24.24 14.75 -23.44
C ASN A 21 -25.43 15.41 -24.15
N GLN A 22 -26.49 15.76 -23.40
CA GLN A 22 -27.62 16.58 -23.86
C GLN A 22 -27.32 18.09 -23.89
N ARG A 23 -26.10 18.49 -23.51
CA ARG A 23 -25.63 19.89 -23.48
C ARG A 23 -26.42 20.78 -22.51
N CYS A 24 -27.00 20.20 -21.45
CA CYS A 24 -27.64 20.95 -20.37
C CYS A 24 -26.62 21.83 -19.62
N ARG A 25 -27.09 22.97 -19.12
CA ARG A 25 -26.27 23.91 -18.34
C ARG A 25 -26.09 23.41 -16.91
N LYS A 26 -25.00 23.81 -16.26
CA LYS A 26 -24.69 23.42 -14.86
C LYS A 26 -25.84 23.68 -13.87
N TYR A 27 -26.63 24.74 -14.05
CA TYR A 27 -27.76 25.02 -13.16
C TYR A 27 -28.94 24.05 -13.36
N GLU A 28 -29.13 23.52 -14.58
CA GLU A 28 -30.21 22.57 -14.89
C GLU A 28 -29.90 21.22 -14.28
N ILE A 29 -28.65 20.77 -14.42
CA ILE A 29 -28.12 19.56 -13.78
C ILE A 29 -28.25 19.67 -12.25
N ALA A 30 -27.95 20.85 -11.70
CA ALA A 30 -28.06 21.11 -10.27
C ALA A 30 -29.52 21.01 -9.78
N LYS A 31 -30.47 21.58 -10.54
CA LYS A 31 -31.91 21.50 -10.25
C LYS A 31 -32.42 20.07 -10.32
N GLU A 32 -32.06 19.32 -11.35
CA GLU A 32 -32.46 17.91 -11.53
C GLU A 32 -31.96 17.01 -10.38
N LEU A 33 -30.74 17.24 -9.90
CA LEU A 33 -30.13 16.42 -8.86
C LEU A 33 -30.37 16.93 -7.43
N ASN A 34 -31.13 18.02 -7.27
CA ASN A 34 -31.33 18.72 -6.00
C ASN A 34 -29.98 19.05 -5.30
N LYS A 35 -28.99 19.52 -6.07
CA LYS A 35 -27.66 19.95 -5.59
C LYS A 35 -27.41 21.41 -5.92
N SER A 36 -26.42 22.03 -5.28
CA SER A 36 -26.00 23.38 -5.66
C SER A 36 -25.24 23.38 -6.99
N GLN A 37 -25.40 24.44 -7.79
CA GLN A 37 -24.64 24.63 -9.03
C GLN A 37 -23.12 24.58 -8.78
N SER A 38 -22.66 25.11 -7.64
CA SER A 38 -21.25 25.07 -7.24
C SER A 38 -20.74 23.64 -6.97
N THR A 39 -21.61 22.73 -6.53
CA THR A 39 -21.26 21.32 -6.31
C THR A 39 -21.08 20.60 -7.64
N ILE A 40 -22.03 20.78 -8.57
CA ILE A 40 -21.93 20.24 -9.93
C ILE A 40 -20.70 20.80 -10.66
N ALA A 41 -20.45 22.11 -10.56
CA ALA A 41 -19.28 22.74 -11.16
C ALA A 41 -17.96 22.18 -10.61
N ARG A 42 -17.87 21.94 -9.29
CA ARG A 42 -16.69 21.35 -8.65
C ARG A 42 -16.48 19.90 -9.09
N GLU A 43 -17.55 19.10 -9.14
CA GLU A 43 -17.49 17.71 -9.60
C GLU A 43 -16.94 17.64 -11.04
N ILE A 44 -17.54 18.39 -11.97
CA ILE A 44 -17.12 18.40 -13.37
C ILE A 44 -15.68 18.87 -13.50
N ASN A 45 -15.31 19.98 -12.84
CA ASN A 45 -13.95 20.51 -12.94
C ASN A 45 -12.89 19.59 -12.35
N LYS A 46 -13.23 18.85 -11.29
CA LYS A 46 -12.30 17.92 -10.63
C LYS A 46 -12.06 16.66 -11.46
N HIS A 47 -13.11 16.15 -12.13
CA HIS A 47 -13.07 14.85 -12.80
C HIS A 47 -13.09 14.92 -14.33
N LYS A 48 -13.02 16.13 -14.92
CA LYS A 48 -12.88 16.27 -16.38
C LYS A 48 -11.53 15.76 -16.86
N ILE A 49 -11.58 15.00 -17.95
CA ILE A 49 -10.43 14.36 -18.58
C ILE A 49 -9.97 15.25 -19.73
N LEU A 50 -8.73 15.73 -19.64
CA LEU A 50 -8.10 16.45 -20.74
C LEU A 50 -7.85 15.50 -21.92
N LYS A 51 -8.36 15.88 -23.09
CA LYS A 51 -7.95 15.37 -24.39
C LYS A 51 -7.23 16.52 -25.11
N PRO A 52 -5.89 16.50 -25.15
CA PRO A 52 -5.14 17.58 -25.77
C PRO A 52 -5.55 17.72 -27.24
N HIS A 53 -5.51 18.95 -27.74
CA HIS A 53 -5.68 19.17 -29.17
C HIS A 53 -4.51 18.59 -29.97
N ASN A 54 -4.71 18.45 -31.29
CA ASN A 54 -3.66 17.96 -32.17
C ASN A 54 -2.66 19.10 -32.46
N ILE A 55 -1.44 18.95 -31.95
CA ILE A 55 -0.34 19.92 -32.08
C ILE A 55 0.08 20.08 -33.56
N PHE A 56 -0.05 19.03 -34.38
CA PHE A 56 0.33 19.11 -35.81
C PHE A 56 -0.64 19.93 -36.66
N LYS A 57 -1.79 20.35 -36.10
CA LYS A 57 -2.78 21.17 -36.81
C LYS A 57 -2.73 22.64 -36.43
N ASN A 58 -1.95 23.01 -35.41
CA ASN A 58 -1.94 24.36 -34.86
C ASN A 58 -0.56 24.70 -34.31
N ASP A 59 0.02 25.80 -34.77
CA ASP A 59 1.31 26.30 -34.28
C ASP A 59 1.27 26.62 -32.77
N ASN A 60 0.09 26.96 -32.25
CA ASN A 60 -0.13 27.21 -30.84
C ASN A 60 -0.32 25.91 -30.03
N ALA A 61 0.77 25.13 -29.90
CA ALA A 61 0.80 23.83 -29.22
C ALA A 61 0.28 23.83 -27.77
N TYR A 62 0.19 25.00 -27.11
CA TYR A 62 -0.23 25.13 -25.72
C TYR A 62 -1.57 25.87 -25.55
N ASN A 63 -2.28 26.21 -26.63
CA ASN A 63 -3.50 27.04 -26.58
C ASN A 63 -3.32 28.31 -25.73
N CYS A 64 -2.15 28.94 -25.83
CA CYS A 64 -1.82 30.15 -25.08
C CYS A 64 -2.40 31.38 -25.78
N LYS A 65 -3.08 32.24 -25.03
CA LYS A 65 -3.62 33.51 -25.52
C LYS A 65 -2.52 34.44 -26.05
N TYR A 66 -1.35 34.43 -25.41
CA TYR A 66 -0.20 35.29 -25.75
C TYR A 66 0.77 34.63 -26.75
N PHE A 67 0.37 33.52 -27.38
CA PHE A 67 1.24 32.81 -28.33
C PHE A 67 1.71 33.70 -29.49
N ILE A 68 0.85 34.62 -29.97
CA ILE A 68 1.18 35.56 -31.05
C ILE A 68 2.44 36.38 -30.73
N ASN A 69 2.62 36.74 -29.46
CA ASN A 69 3.77 37.50 -28.98
C ASN A 69 4.99 36.61 -28.77
N CYS A 70 4.81 35.41 -28.20
CA CYS A 70 5.92 34.50 -27.92
C CYS A 70 6.48 33.83 -29.19
N LYS A 71 5.60 33.47 -30.15
CA LYS A 71 5.84 32.73 -31.40
C LYS A 71 6.44 31.33 -31.26
N VAL A 72 7.20 31.05 -30.20
CA VAL A 72 7.74 29.75 -29.85
C VAL A 72 7.52 29.52 -28.37
N CYS A 73 6.78 28.46 -28.03
CA CYS A 73 6.61 28.00 -26.66
C CYS A 73 7.15 26.57 -26.56
N THR A 74 8.06 26.32 -25.61
CA THR A 74 8.55 24.97 -25.25
C THR A 74 7.83 24.42 -24.02
N GLY A 75 6.96 25.21 -23.41
CA GLY A 75 6.23 24.89 -22.20
C GLY A 75 5.33 26.03 -21.74
N LYS A 76 4.66 25.85 -20.60
CA LYS A 76 3.86 26.91 -19.96
C LYS A 76 4.82 27.91 -19.29
N CYS A 77 4.97 29.08 -19.88
CA CYS A 77 5.80 30.17 -19.36
C CYS A 77 5.09 30.96 -18.23
N ARG A 78 5.79 31.92 -17.60
CA ARG A 78 5.26 32.73 -16.49
C ARG A 78 4.02 33.54 -16.84
N ILE A 79 3.90 33.99 -18.10
CA ILE A 79 2.76 34.78 -18.60
C ILE A 79 1.69 33.91 -19.28
N TYR A 80 1.80 32.58 -19.19
CA TYR A 80 0.87 31.68 -19.86
C TYR A 80 -0.58 31.92 -19.42
N GLN A 81 -1.48 32.04 -20.39
CA GLN A 81 -2.92 32.10 -20.15
C GLN A 81 -3.65 31.23 -21.17
N PRO A 82 -4.51 30.27 -20.75
CA PRO A 82 -5.26 29.45 -21.67
C PRO A 82 -6.31 30.28 -22.43
N ILE A 83 -6.58 29.92 -23.69
CA ILE A 83 -7.70 30.47 -24.45
C ILE A 83 -9.02 29.98 -23.84
N SER A 84 -9.92 30.90 -23.52
CA SER A 84 -11.21 30.62 -22.89
C SER A 84 -12.25 30.08 -23.88
N CYS A 85 -13.09 29.15 -23.44
CA CYS A 85 -14.27 28.68 -24.16
C CYS A 85 -15.53 28.97 -23.33
N LYS A 86 -16.42 29.83 -23.82
CA LYS A 86 -17.63 30.27 -23.09
C LYS A 86 -18.48 29.11 -22.58
N ASP A 87 -18.66 28.09 -23.41
CA ASP A 87 -19.45 26.90 -23.06
C ASP A 87 -18.78 26.04 -22.00
N MET A 88 -17.47 25.82 -22.11
CA MET A 88 -16.72 25.01 -21.16
C MET A 88 -16.56 25.76 -19.83
N ASP A 89 -16.14 27.02 -19.86
CA ASP A 89 -15.82 27.79 -18.65
C ASP A 89 -17.08 28.18 -17.87
N ARG A 90 -18.09 28.74 -18.56
CA ARG A 90 -19.25 29.35 -17.89
C ARG A 90 -20.45 28.42 -17.82
N ASN A 91 -20.83 27.76 -18.91
CA ASN A 91 -22.18 27.17 -19.05
C ASN A 91 -22.26 25.68 -18.69
N ILE A 92 -21.53 24.83 -19.41
CA ILE A 92 -21.68 23.37 -19.42
C ILE A 92 -20.58 22.72 -18.57
N GLY A 93 -19.33 23.17 -18.68
CA GLY A 93 -18.21 22.58 -17.91
C GLY A 93 -17.39 21.51 -18.65
N SER A 94 -17.89 21.00 -19.77
CA SER A 94 -17.23 19.96 -20.58
C SER A 94 -17.52 20.10 -22.08
N CYS A 95 -16.79 19.33 -22.88
CA CYS A 95 -16.90 19.23 -24.34
C CYS A 95 -17.76 18.03 -24.77
N ASN A 96 -18.46 17.37 -23.85
CA ASN A 96 -19.38 16.27 -24.15
C ASN A 96 -20.37 16.72 -25.23
N ASN A 97 -20.45 15.93 -26.31
CA ASN A 97 -21.31 16.16 -27.47
C ASN A 97 -21.31 17.60 -28.04
N CYS A 98 -20.17 18.30 -28.00
CA CYS A 98 -20.09 19.66 -28.53
C CYS A 98 -20.22 19.64 -30.07
N PRO A 99 -21.06 20.49 -30.69
CA PRO A 99 -21.24 20.50 -32.16
C PRO A 99 -19.96 20.91 -32.89
N ASN A 100 -19.20 21.85 -32.32
CA ASN A 100 -17.96 22.36 -32.91
C ASN A 100 -16.74 21.49 -32.58
N ILE A 101 -16.92 20.26 -32.09
CA ILE A 101 -15.79 19.47 -31.57
C ILE A 101 -14.77 19.09 -32.64
N LYS A 102 -15.22 18.92 -33.88
CA LYS A 102 -14.36 18.58 -35.03
C LYS A 102 -13.51 19.77 -35.49
N THR A 103 -14.06 20.98 -35.43
CA THR A 103 -13.39 22.22 -35.86
C THR A 103 -12.64 22.91 -34.73
N CYS A 104 -12.95 22.58 -33.47
CA CYS A 104 -12.33 23.17 -32.30
C CYS A 104 -10.84 22.80 -32.19
N THR A 105 -9.98 23.82 -32.21
CA THR A 105 -8.53 23.73 -32.04
C THR A 105 -8.09 23.74 -30.57
N LEU A 106 -9.02 24.01 -29.64
CA LEU A 106 -8.73 24.04 -28.20
C LEU A 106 -8.59 22.64 -27.62
N ASP A 107 -7.94 22.60 -26.46
CA ASP A 107 -7.91 21.46 -25.55
C ASP A 107 -9.33 21.10 -25.12
N LYS A 108 -9.65 19.82 -25.24
CA LYS A 108 -11.00 19.32 -25.00
C LYS A 108 -11.05 18.67 -23.63
N TYR A 109 -12.17 18.84 -22.94
CA TYR A 109 -12.36 18.27 -21.61
C TYR A 109 -13.62 17.41 -21.62
N PHE A 110 -13.51 16.13 -21.27
CA PHE A 110 -14.65 15.23 -21.24
C PHE A 110 -14.94 14.76 -19.84
N TYR A 111 -16.21 14.72 -19.48
CA TYR A 111 -16.65 14.11 -18.24
C TYR A 111 -17.15 12.69 -18.52
N LYS A 112 -16.70 11.73 -17.71
CA LYS A 112 -17.14 10.33 -17.73
C LYS A 112 -17.44 9.89 -16.30
N ALA A 113 -18.65 9.42 -16.05
CA ALA A 113 -19.15 9.09 -14.72
C ALA A 113 -18.35 7.98 -14.05
N GLU A 114 -18.04 6.91 -14.78
CA GLU A 114 -17.28 5.77 -14.27
C GLU A 114 -15.87 6.19 -13.80
N LYS A 115 -15.20 7.04 -14.57
CA LYS A 115 -13.86 7.54 -14.22
C LYS A 115 -13.94 8.49 -13.03
N ALA A 116 -14.93 9.37 -12.98
CA ALA A 116 -15.16 10.24 -11.82
C ALA A 116 -15.40 9.43 -10.53
N GLN A 117 -16.21 8.37 -10.61
CA GLN A 117 -16.44 7.47 -9.47
C GLN A 117 -15.16 6.76 -9.04
N LYS A 118 -14.39 6.20 -9.99
CA LYS A 118 -13.13 5.51 -9.70
C LYS A 118 -12.11 6.44 -9.05
N ASP A 119 -11.97 7.65 -9.56
CA ASP A 119 -11.07 8.67 -9.00
C ASP A 119 -11.50 9.10 -7.59
N TYR A 120 -12.81 9.22 -7.37
CA TYR A 120 -13.38 9.51 -6.05
C TYR A 120 -13.07 8.38 -5.05
N GLU A 121 -13.32 7.12 -5.41
CA GLU A 121 -13.02 5.96 -4.56
C GLU A 121 -11.53 5.79 -4.30
N TYR A 122 -10.69 6.05 -5.31
CA TYR A 122 -9.25 6.08 -5.16
C TYR A 122 -8.85 7.12 -4.12
N THR A 123 -9.30 8.37 -4.27
CA THR A 123 -9.00 9.46 -3.32
C THR A 123 -9.47 9.12 -1.90
N LEU A 124 -10.64 8.48 -1.77
CA LEU A 124 -11.20 8.05 -0.49
C LEU A 124 -10.31 7.02 0.22
N LYS A 125 -9.72 6.09 -0.54
CA LYS A 125 -8.79 5.08 -0.03
C LYS A 125 -7.43 5.70 0.27
N ASP A 126 -6.88 6.42 -0.70
CA ASP A 126 -5.57 7.07 -0.66
C ASP A 126 -5.44 8.04 0.52
N SER A 127 -6.47 8.85 0.78
CA SER A 127 -6.48 9.78 1.92
C SER A 127 -6.45 9.11 3.30
N ARG A 128 -6.72 7.79 3.35
CA ARG A 128 -6.69 6.96 4.57
C ARG A 128 -5.52 6.00 4.58
N GLN A 129 -4.75 5.95 3.49
CA GLN A 129 -3.56 5.14 3.37
C GLN A 129 -2.33 5.95 3.80
N GLY A 130 -1.33 5.23 4.27
CA GLY A 130 -0.08 5.83 4.75
C GLY A 130 -0.14 6.24 6.21
N VAL A 131 0.82 7.08 6.58
CA VAL A 131 1.07 7.49 7.95
C VAL A 131 1.11 9.00 8.01
N ASN A 132 0.47 9.57 9.04
CA ASN A 132 0.52 10.99 9.33
C ASN A 132 1.84 11.36 10.05
N LEU A 133 2.98 11.11 9.39
CA LEU A 133 4.31 11.53 9.84
C LEU A 133 5.10 12.11 8.68
N ASN A 134 5.85 13.16 8.98
CA ASN A 134 6.91 13.64 8.09
C ASN A 134 8.17 12.77 8.21
N THR A 135 9.07 12.87 7.23
CA THR A 135 10.34 12.12 7.23
C THR A 135 11.24 12.51 8.39
N SER A 136 11.33 13.80 8.72
CA SER A 136 12.10 14.31 9.86
C SER A 136 11.55 13.82 11.20
N GLU A 137 10.22 13.82 11.34
CA GLU A 137 9.53 13.30 12.52
C GLU A 137 9.74 11.80 12.68
N LEU A 138 9.80 11.06 11.57
CA LEU A 138 10.04 9.62 11.60
C LEU A 138 11.44 9.31 12.08
N ILE A 139 12.44 10.03 11.58
CA ILE A 139 13.84 9.88 11.97
C ILE A 139 14.02 10.22 13.45
N SER A 140 13.46 11.34 13.93
CA SER A 140 13.57 11.72 15.34
C SER A 140 12.90 10.69 16.26
N LEU A 141 11.70 10.22 15.89
CA LEU A 141 10.99 9.17 16.61
C LEU A 141 11.80 7.85 16.63
N ALA A 142 12.40 7.48 15.50
CA ALA A 142 13.17 6.25 15.36
C ALA A 142 14.43 6.26 16.23
N HIS A 143 15.16 7.38 16.32
CA HIS A 143 16.34 7.48 17.17
C HIS A 143 16.03 7.23 18.65
N ILE A 144 14.89 7.71 19.14
CA ILE A 144 14.44 7.50 20.52
C ILE A 144 13.95 6.06 20.71
N ILE A 145 12.96 5.64 19.92
CA ILE A 145 12.27 4.36 20.15
C ILE A 145 13.18 3.18 19.81
N CYS A 146 13.86 3.19 18.67
CA CYS A 146 14.61 2.02 18.20
C CYS A 146 15.79 1.69 19.11
N SER A 147 16.48 2.70 19.63
CA SER A 147 17.59 2.50 20.57
C SER A 147 17.14 1.83 21.87
N LEU A 148 15.97 2.22 22.40
CA LEU A 148 15.42 1.66 23.64
C LEU A 148 14.78 0.27 23.44
N ILE A 149 14.16 0.03 22.29
CA ILE A 149 13.67 -1.31 21.92
C ILE A 149 14.82 -2.31 21.85
N LYS A 150 15.96 -1.92 21.26
CA LYS A 150 17.17 -2.77 21.21
C LYS A 150 17.73 -3.08 22.60
N LYS A 151 17.59 -2.15 23.56
CA LYS A 151 17.91 -2.38 24.98
C LYS A 151 16.87 -3.27 25.70
N GLY A 152 15.82 -3.71 25.02
CA GLY A 152 14.81 -4.63 25.55
C GLY A 152 13.67 -3.96 26.32
N GLN A 153 13.54 -2.63 26.26
CA GLN A 153 12.41 -1.92 26.87
C GLN A 153 11.10 -2.16 26.09
N SER A 154 9.98 -2.18 26.81
CA SER A 154 8.66 -2.28 26.17
C SER A 154 8.19 -0.91 25.67
N ILE A 155 7.38 -0.87 24.61
CA ILE A 155 6.87 0.40 24.05
C ILE A 155 6.07 1.19 25.10
N TYR A 156 5.26 0.51 25.91
CA TYR A 156 4.59 1.11 27.06
C TYR A 156 5.57 1.83 28.01
N THR A 157 6.68 1.17 28.37
CA THR A 157 7.72 1.77 29.22
C THR A 157 8.39 2.96 28.56
N ILE A 158 8.67 2.87 27.26
CA ILE A 158 9.29 3.94 26.49
C ILE A 158 8.39 5.18 26.48
N LEU A 159 7.08 5.02 26.22
CA LEU A 159 6.12 6.12 26.21
C LEU A 159 5.94 6.78 27.59
N ASN A 160 5.95 5.98 28.67
CA ASN A 160 5.87 6.54 30.02
C ASN A 160 7.12 7.36 30.39
N ASN A 161 8.31 6.95 29.94
CA ASN A 161 9.56 7.64 30.21
C ASN A 161 9.80 8.84 29.28
N HIS A 162 9.24 8.81 28.06
CA HIS A 162 9.38 9.86 27.05
C HIS A 162 8.02 10.50 26.74
N PRO A 163 7.54 11.44 27.60
CA PRO A 163 6.28 12.16 27.37
C PRO A 163 6.33 13.08 26.14
N GLU A 164 7.52 13.28 25.57
CA GLU A 164 7.79 13.96 24.30
C GLU A 164 7.02 13.31 23.13
N ILE A 165 6.82 12.00 23.20
CA ILE A 165 6.18 11.20 22.15
C ILE A 165 4.66 11.29 22.33
N LYS A 166 3.99 12.09 21.49
CA LYS A 166 2.54 12.29 21.52
C LYS A 166 1.73 11.14 20.89
N LEU A 167 2.41 10.07 20.43
CA LEU A 167 1.77 8.93 19.77
C LEU A 167 1.35 7.88 20.81
N CYS A 168 0.19 7.27 20.61
CA CYS A 168 -0.24 6.17 21.47
C CYS A 168 0.50 4.87 21.12
N GLU A 169 0.54 3.95 22.09
CA GLU A 169 1.22 2.65 21.96
C GLU A 169 0.77 1.87 20.72
N LYS A 170 -0.55 1.87 20.43
CA LYS A 170 -1.13 1.20 19.25
C LYS A 170 -0.54 1.73 17.94
N THR A 171 -0.36 3.05 17.84
CA THR A 171 0.18 3.68 16.64
C THR A 171 1.63 3.25 16.39
N ILE A 172 2.45 3.17 17.44
CA ILE A 172 3.84 2.70 17.32
C ILE A 172 3.89 1.23 16.89
N TYR A 173 3.05 0.36 17.45
CA TYR A 173 2.97 -1.04 16.99
C TYR A 173 2.56 -1.14 15.53
N ASN A 174 1.58 -0.35 15.09
CA ASN A 174 1.17 -0.29 13.69
C ASN A 174 2.33 0.16 12.80
N TYR A 175 3.11 1.15 13.22
CA TYR A 175 4.26 1.62 12.43
C TYR A 175 5.36 0.57 12.30
N ILE A 176 5.66 -0.16 13.38
CA ILE A 176 6.61 -1.28 13.33
C ILE A 176 6.09 -2.38 12.40
N GLU A 177 4.79 -2.65 12.43
CA GLU A 177 4.16 -3.66 11.57
C GLU A 177 4.14 -3.27 10.09
N MET A 178 3.92 -1.99 9.80
CA MET A 178 4.05 -1.42 8.45
C MET A 178 5.51 -1.41 7.95
N GLY A 179 6.49 -1.62 8.83
CA GLY A 179 7.91 -1.67 8.49
C GLY A 179 8.61 -0.31 8.41
N LEU A 180 8.04 0.75 9.01
CA LEU A 180 8.61 2.10 8.97
C LEU A 180 9.97 2.20 9.68
N PHE A 181 10.24 1.33 10.65
CA PHE A 181 11.49 1.32 11.41
C PHE A 181 12.48 0.24 10.93
N LYS A 182 12.25 -0.33 9.75
CA LYS A 182 13.09 -1.40 9.19
C LYS A 182 14.53 -0.94 8.98
N ASP A 183 14.73 0.32 8.59
CA ASP A 183 16.06 0.92 8.37
C ASP A 183 16.89 1.00 9.67
N TRP A 184 16.25 0.93 10.83
CA TRP A 184 16.90 0.88 12.14
C TRP A 184 16.95 -0.54 12.73
N ASP A 185 16.73 -1.58 11.91
CA ASP A 185 16.65 -3.00 12.31
C ASP A 185 15.58 -3.31 13.36
N VAL A 186 14.49 -2.52 13.41
CA VAL A 186 13.37 -2.80 14.31
C VAL A 186 12.22 -3.41 13.50
N THR A 187 11.85 -4.63 13.86
CA THR A 187 10.75 -5.36 13.22
C THR A 187 9.88 -6.03 14.29
N ASN A 188 8.80 -6.68 13.88
CA ASN A 188 7.96 -7.43 14.82
C ASN A 188 8.74 -8.49 15.63
N LEU A 189 9.86 -9.00 15.10
CA LEU A 189 10.70 -10.01 15.75
C LEU A 189 11.55 -9.45 16.89
N THR A 190 11.89 -8.17 16.85
CA THR A 190 12.68 -7.52 17.92
C THR A 190 11.83 -7.20 19.14
N LEU A 191 10.50 -7.24 19.02
CA LEU A 191 9.57 -6.92 20.10
C LEU A 191 9.41 -8.08 21.09
N LYS A 192 9.74 -7.83 22.36
CA LYS A 192 9.70 -8.81 23.47
C LYS A 192 8.37 -9.56 23.64
N ARG A 193 7.23 -8.90 23.37
CA ARG A 193 5.89 -9.44 23.65
C ARG A 193 5.12 -9.90 22.41
N LYS A 194 5.52 -9.49 21.19
CA LYS A 194 4.69 -9.71 19.98
C LYS A 194 4.84 -11.13 19.44
N VAL A 195 6.07 -11.63 19.32
CA VAL A 195 6.34 -12.97 18.78
C VAL A 195 6.84 -13.89 19.89
N LYS A 196 5.92 -14.40 20.71
CA LYS A 196 6.24 -15.45 21.71
C LYS A 196 5.66 -16.78 21.26
N ARG A 197 6.51 -17.79 21.08
CA ARG A 197 6.05 -19.17 20.85
C ARG A 197 5.25 -19.63 22.06
N LYS A 198 4.03 -20.13 21.84
CA LYS A 198 3.25 -20.79 22.88
C LYS A 198 4.03 -22.01 23.36
N ILE A 199 4.45 -21.98 24.62
CA ILE A 199 5.10 -23.14 25.25
C ILE A 199 4.02 -24.22 25.37
N SER A 200 4.29 -25.40 24.80
CA SER A 200 3.38 -26.52 24.87
C SER A 200 3.25 -26.99 26.32
N LYS A 201 2.02 -27.19 26.80
CA LYS A 201 1.74 -27.80 28.11
C LYS A 201 2.04 -29.31 28.13
N LYS A 202 2.39 -29.91 27.00
CA LYS A 202 2.73 -31.34 26.93
C LYS A 202 3.97 -31.58 27.79
N LYS A 203 3.86 -32.50 28.76
CA LYS A 203 5.01 -33.00 29.51
C LYS A 203 6.03 -33.51 28.49
N LEU A 204 7.25 -32.95 28.51
CA LEU A 204 8.35 -33.49 27.74
C LEU A 204 8.57 -34.93 28.22
N LYS A 205 8.63 -35.89 27.29
CA LYS A 205 8.96 -37.28 27.64
C LYS A 205 10.38 -37.27 28.23
N LYS A 206 10.62 -38.02 29.31
CA LYS A 206 11.98 -38.26 29.81
C LYS A 206 12.80 -38.82 28.64
N ARG A 207 14.02 -38.32 28.45
CA ARG A 207 14.95 -38.92 27.48
C ARG A 207 15.08 -40.40 27.84
N LYS A 208 14.99 -41.30 26.85
CA LYS A 208 15.22 -42.73 27.10
C LYS A 208 16.61 -42.86 27.73
N GLU A 209 16.71 -43.64 28.79
CA GLU A 209 18.01 -43.98 29.36
C GLU A 209 18.80 -44.78 28.32
N PRO A 210 20.13 -44.57 28.22
CA PRO A 210 20.95 -45.36 27.33
C PRO A 210 20.76 -46.85 27.64
N ALA A 211 20.72 -47.69 26.61
CA ALA A 211 20.66 -49.13 26.82
C ALA A 211 21.92 -49.57 27.59
N ASN A 212 21.74 -50.38 28.63
CA ASN A 212 22.87 -50.99 29.31
C ASN A 212 23.43 -52.12 28.43
N TYR A 213 24.70 -52.01 28.05
CA TYR A 213 25.43 -53.00 27.23
C TYR A 213 26.41 -53.85 28.05
N GLU A 214 26.37 -53.77 29.39
CA GLU A 214 27.15 -54.65 30.26
C GLU A 214 26.87 -56.13 29.94
N GLY A 215 27.94 -56.92 29.73
CA GLY A 215 27.85 -58.34 29.35
C GLY A 215 27.43 -58.59 27.89
N ARG A 216 27.31 -57.54 27.07
CA ARG A 216 26.96 -57.60 25.64
C ARG A 216 27.94 -56.81 24.78
N THR A 217 29.15 -56.60 25.29
CA THR A 217 30.22 -55.98 24.52
C THR A 217 30.83 -56.98 23.56
N TYR A 218 31.56 -56.49 22.55
CA TYR A 218 32.24 -57.37 21.60
C TYR A 218 33.30 -58.25 22.29
N THR A 219 33.94 -57.75 23.35
CA THR A 219 34.87 -58.53 24.17
C THR A 219 34.17 -59.70 24.85
N ASP A 220 32.98 -59.50 25.40
CA ASP A 220 32.19 -60.56 26.02
C ASP A 220 31.81 -61.65 25.00
N TYR A 221 31.53 -61.26 23.75
CA TYR A 221 31.27 -62.19 22.66
C TYR A 221 32.51 -63.05 22.32
N LEU A 222 33.69 -62.44 22.25
CA LEU A 222 34.94 -63.18 21.99
C LEU A 222 35.22 -64.22 23.07
N GLU A 223 35.04 -63.86 24.35
CA GLU A 223 35.19 -64.80 25.48
C GLU A 223 34.18 -65.94 25.40
N TYR A 224 32.91 -65.64 25.09
CA TYR A 224 31.86 -66.64 24.92
C TYR A 224 32.19 -67.64 23.80
N LYS A 225 32.78 -67.17 22.69
CA LYS A 225 33.12 -68.01 21.55
C LYS A 225 34.28 -68.96 21.86
N ILE A 226 35.26 -68.51 22.65
CA ILE A 226 36.35 -69.37 23.15
C ILE A 226 35.76 -70.51 24.00
N GLN A 227 34.79 -70.19 24.86
CA GLN A 227 34.14 -71.18 25.72
C GLN A 227 33.21 -72.13 24.96
N ASN A 228 32.63 -71.70 23.83
CA ASN A 228 31.65 -72.48 23.06
C ASN A 228 31.99 -72.54 21.56
N PRO A 229 32.99 -73.34 21.14
CA PRO A 229 33.48 -73.36 19.75
C PRO A 229 32.46 -73.91 18.75
N ASN A 230 31.60 -74.84 19.19
CA ASN A 230 30.67 -75.56 18.32
C ASN A 230 29.38 -74.79 18.00
N ILE A 231 29.15 -73.64 18.63
CA ILE A 231 27.96 -72.83 18.36
C ILE A 231 28.24 -71.98 17.11
N PRO A 232 27.46 -72.10 16.03
CA PRO A 232 27.65 -71.28 14.84
C PRO A 232 27.37 -69.81 15.15
N THR A 233 28.18 -68.91 14.60
CA THR A 233 27.94 -67.47 14.68
C THR A 233 27.18 -67.04 13.44
N THR A 234 26.08 -66.30 13.62
CA THR A 234 25.39 -65.61 12.52
C THR A 234 25.84 -64.16 12.52
N GLU A 235 26.57 -63.74 11.49
CA GLU A 235 26.96 -62.35 11.28
C GLU A 235 25.96 -61.69 10.33
N MET A 236 25.58 -60.44 10.62
CA MET A 236 24.82 -59.62 9.69
C MET A 236 25.80 -58.87 8.78
N ASP A 237 25.50 -58.81 7.48
CA ASP A 237 26.26 -57.98 6.53
C ASP A 237 26.13 -56.50 6.95
N THR A 238 27.21 -55.92 7.47
CA THR A 238 27.25 -54.51 7.85
C THR A 238 28.32 -53.81 7.02
N VAL A 239 27.95 -52.70 6.39
CA VAL A 239 28.88 -51.89 5.60
C VAL A 239 29.68 -51.02 6.56
N TYR A 240 30.99 -51.28 6.66
CA TYR A 240 31.89 -50.49 7.48
C TYR A 240 32.12 -49.11 6.85
N ASN A 241 31.62 -48.04 7.49
CA ASN A 241 31.69 -46.70 6.92
C ASN A 241 32.96 -45.93 7.32
N TYR A 242 33.27 -45.77 8.62
CA TYR A 242 34.45 -45.02 9.09
C TYR A 242 34.74 -45.22 10.59
N GLN A 243 35.99 -45.22 11.07
CA GLN A 243 36.32 -45.47 12.50
C GLN A 243 35.60 -44.61 13.56
N SER A 244 35.05 -43.45 13.20
CA SER A 244 34.26 -42.60 14.12
C SER A 244 33.06 -42.00 13.40
N GLY A 245 31.87 -42.12 14.02
CA GLY A 245 30.55 -42.15 13.36
C GLY A 245 29.96 -40.83 12.82
N PRO A 246 28.61 -40.75 12.63
CA PRO A 246 27.61 -41.79 12.86
C PRO A 246 27.58 -42.81 11.71
N TYR A 247 27.58 -44.08 12.05
CA TYR A 247 27.37 -45.18 11.10
C TYR A 247 25.90 -45.17 10.69
N ILE A 248 25.65 -45.23 9.38
CA ILE A 248 24.30 -45.28 8.81
C ILE A 248 23.67 -46.63 9.14
#